data_AF-A0A161XIZ4-F1
#
_entry.id   AF-A0A161XIZ4-F1
#
_cell.length_a   1.000
_cell.length_b   1.000
_cell.length_c   1.000
_cell.angle_alpha   90.00
_cell.angle_beta   90.00
_cell.angle_gamma   90.00
#
_symmetry.space_group_name_H-M   'P 1'
#
loop_
_entity.id
_entity.type
_entity.pdbx_description
1 polymer ?
#
loop_
_entity_poly.entity_id
_entity_poly.type
_entity_poly.pdbx_seq_one_letter_code
_entity_poly.pdbx_strand_id
1 'polypeptide(L)' 'MGLGILQDGKWISRRDQEDSQGKFIRPSTTYRDQVTADGSSGFKAEPGRYHLYISWACPIDFDAPHNRDEVVKK' A
#
# COMPACT_ATOMS: atom_id res chain seq x y z
N MET A 1 -7.79 8.90 -17.88
CA MET A 1 -7.83 8.69 -16.41
C MET A 1 -6.40 8.60 -15.89
N GLY A 2 -5.86 9.70 -15.35
CA GLY A 2 -4.46 9.77 -14.93
C GLY A 2 -4.32 9.35 -13.46
N LEU A 3 -3.64 8.24 -13.18
CA LEU A 3 -3.04 8.00 -11.87
C LEU A 3 -2.08 9.17 -11.59
N GLY A 4 -2.10 9.74 -10.39
CA GLY A 4 -1.14 10.77 -9.97
C GLY A 4 0.00 10.16 -9.16
N ILE A 5 1.02 10.99 -8.88
CA ILE A 5 2.18 10.62 -8.07
C ILE A 5 2.39 11.64 -6.95
N LEU A 6 3.03 11.20 -5.87
CA LEU A 6 3.52 12.09 -4.83
C LEU A 6 5.01 12.34 -5.06
N GLN A 7 5.39 13.56 -5.40
CA GLN A 7 6.78 13.98 -5.60
C GLN A 7 7.11 15.09 -4.61
N ASP A 8 8.16 14.90 -3.81
CA ASP A 8 8.60 15.85 -2.78
C ASP A 8 7.46 16.34 -1.86
N GLY A 9 6.55 15.44 -1.52
CA GLY A 9 5.39 15.72 -0.67
C GLY A 9 4.24 16.47 -1.35
N LYS A 10 4.32 16.74 -2.66
CA LYS A 10 3.25 17.37 -3.44
C LYS A 10 2.60 16.38 -4.39
N TRP A 11 1.27 16.44 -4.48
CA TRP A 11 0.51 15.63 -5.41
C TRP A 11 0.58 16.22 -6.83
N ILE A 12 0.93 15.38 -7.80
CA ILE A 12 1.03 15.76 -9.21
C ILE A 12 0.14 14.81 -10.03
N SER A 13 -0.73 15.36 -10.86
CA SER A 13 -1.67 14.59 -11.70
C SER A 13 -1.05 14.08 -13.00
N ARG A 14 0.09 14.65 -13.42
CA ARG A 14 0.86 14.24 -14.59
C ARG A 14 1.83 13.12 -14.22
N ARG A 15 1.87 12.07 -15.04
CA ARG A 15 2.82 10.97 -14.91
C ARG A 15 3.96 11.20 -15.88
N ASP A 16 5.07 11.72 -15.38
CA ASP A 16 6.34 11.73 -16.11
C ASP A 16 7.13 10.46 -15.75
N GLN A 17 6.48 9.30 -15.87
CA GLN A 17 7.05 7.97 -15.58
C GLN A 17 7.53 7.28 -16.86
N GLU A 18 8.13 8.05 -17.78
CA GLU A 18 8.68 7.54 -19.03
C GLU A 18 10.13 8.02 -19.15
N ASP A 19 11.04 7.13 -19.55
CA ASP A 19 12.40 7.53 -19.93
C ASP A 19 12.40 8.22 -21.31
N SER A 20 13.55 8.76 -21.72
CA SER A 20 13.72 9.38 -23.05
C SER A 20 13.48 8.42 -24.23
N GLN A 21 13.28 7.12 -23.97
CA GLN A 21 12.99 6.07 -24.94
C GLN A 21 11.54 5.54 -24.81
N GLY A 22 10.70 6.16 -23.97
CA GLY A 22 9.31 5.78 -23.74
C GLY A 22 9.11 4.57 -22.81
N LYS A 23 10.15 4.11 -22.11
CA LYS A 23 10.02 3.01 -21.14
C LYS A 23 9.39 3.50 -19.86
N PHE A 24 8.42 2.75 -19.36
CA PHE A 24 7.80 3.02 -18.08
C PHE A 24 8.81 2.91 -16.91
N ILE A 25 8.97 3.99 -16.15
CA ILE A 25 9.79 4.04 -14.94
C ILE A 25 8.88 3.82 -13.73
N ARG A 26 8.98 2.63 -13.14
CA ARG A 26 8.22 2.31 -11.91
C ARG A 26 8.85 3.04 -10.72
N PRO A 27 8.07 3.78 -9.91
CA PRO A 27 8.58 4.37 -8.68
C PRO A 27 9.00 3.28 -7.71
N SER A 28 10.07 3.53 -6.95
CA SER A 28 10.55 2.59 -5.94
C SER A 28 9.50 2.43 -4.83
N THR A 29 9.24 1.18 -4.44
CA THR A 29 8.43 0.87 -3.26
C THR A 29 9.23 1.22 -2.01
N THR A 30 8.76 2.19 -1.24
CA THR A 30 9.56 2.80 -0.16
C THR A 30 9.50 2.01 1.15
N TYR A 31 8.40 1.32 1.45
CA TYR A 31 8.20 0.61 2.71
C TYR A 31 8.29 -0.89 2.51
N ARG A 32 9.28 -1.52 3.14
CA ARG A 32 9.50 -2.98 3.13
C ARG A 32 9.82 -3.55 4.51
N ASP A 33 9.64 -2.75 5.54
CA ASP A 33 9.86 -3.18 6.91
C ASP A 33 8.84 -4.23 7.34
N GLN A 34 9.25 -5.09 8.28
CA GLN A 34 8.41 -6.16 8.81
C GLN A 34 8.01 -5.85 10.25
N VAL A 35 6.80 -6.24 10.63
CA VAL A 35 6.40 -6.26 12.05
C VAL A 35 6.85 -7.59 12.65
N THR A 36 7.64 -7.54 13.71
CA THR A 36 8.18 -8.73 14.40
C THR A 36 7.58 -8.84 15.80
N ALA A 37 7.41 -10.07 16.30
CA ALA A 37 6.83 -10.29 17.62
C ALA A 37 7.71 -9.71 18.75
N ASP A 38 9.02 -9.81 18.59
CA ASP A 38 10.03 -9.33 19.53
C ASP A 38 10.46 -7.87 19.27
N GLY A 39 10.08 -7.30 18.12
CA GLY A 39 10.49 -5.96 17.72
C GLY A 39 11.92 -5.87 17.18
N SER A 40 12.55 -6.99 16.82
CA SER A 40 13.89 -7.04 16.24
C SER A 40 14.04 -6.22 14.95
N SER A 41 12.95 -6.03 14.22
CA SER A 41 12.87 -5.16 13.03
C SER A 41 12.65 -3.67 13.34
N GLY A 42 12.56 -3.27 14.62
CA GLY A 42 12.14 -1.94 15.06
C GLY A 42 10.62 -1.76 15.18
N PHE A 43 9.84 -2.71 14.68
CA PHE A 43 8.37 -2.69 14.68
C PHE A 43 7.84 -3.88 15.48
N LYS A 44 7.50 -3.66 16.75
CA LYS A 44 6.98 -4.70 17.64
C LYS A 44 5.46 -4.87 17.49
N ALA A 45 5.01 -6.12 17.38
CA ALA A 45 3.58 -6.45 17.33
C ALA A 45 2.86 -6.09 18.64
N GLU A 46 2.10 -5.00 18.63
CA GLU A 46 1.35 -4.49 19.79
C GLU A 46 -0.08 -4.09 19.39
N PRO A 47 -1.10 -4.40 20.22
CA PRO A 47 -2.49 -4.00 19.95
C PRO A 47 -2.63 -2.49 19.81
N GLY A 48 -3.35 -2.04 18.79
CA GLY A 48 -3.64 -0.60 18.56
C GLY A 48 -2.48 0.22 17.98
N ARG A 49 -1.35 -0.39 17.62
CA ARG A 49 -0.18 0.30 17.07
C ARG A 49 -0.17 0.48 15.54
N TYR A 50 -0.86 -0.40 14.82
CA TYR A 50 -0.82 -0.47 13.36
C TYR A 50 -2.21 -0.26 12.74
N HIS A 51 -2.24 0.47 11.63
CA HIS A 51 -3.46 0.70 10.84
C HIS A 51 -3.28 0.16 9.43
N LEU A 52 -4.29 -0.56 8.94
CA LEU A 52 -4.34 -1.06 7.57
C LEU A 52 -5.17 -0.11 6.70
N TYR A 53 -4.58 0.38 5.61
CA TYR A 53 -5.27 1.18 4.59
C TYR A 53 -5.51 0.31 3.36
N ILE A 54 -6.77 0.08 3.01
CA ILE A 54 -7.17 -0.83 1.92
C ILE A 54 -8.28 -0.22 1.06
N SER A 55 -8.36 -0.63 -0.20
CA SER A 55 -9.41 -0.22 -1.12
C SER A 55 -10.08 -1.45 -1.73
N TRP A 56 -11.40 -1.50 -1.61
CA TRP A 56 -12.23 -2.61 -2.10
C TRP A 56 -12.22 -2.78 -3.63
N ALA A 57 -11.71 -1.78 -4.36
CA ALA A 57 -11.57 -1.80 -5.81
C ALA A 57 -10.22 -2.36 -6.28
N CYS A 58 -9.30 -2.73 -5.38
CA CYS A 58 -7.99 -3.24 -5.74
C CYS A 58 -8.01 -4.78 -5.85
N PRO A 59 -7.63 -5.36 -7.00
CA PRO A 59 -7.76 -6.81 -7.24
C PRO A 59 -6.75 -7.69 -6.50
N ILE A 60 -5.79 -7.13 -5.75
CA ILE A 60 -4.76 -7.91 -5.04
C ILE A 60 -5.38 -8.77 -3.90
N ASP A 61 -6.59 -8.45 -3.45
CA ASP A 61 -7.30 -9.15 -2.36
C ASP A 61 -8.10 -10.40 -2.77
N PHE A 62 -8.07 -10.80 -4.05
CA PHE A 62 -8.93 -11.91 -4.53
C PHE A 62 -8.58 -13.31 -3.99
N ASP A 63 -7.50 -13.46 -3.22
CA ASP A 63 -7.08 -14.77 -2.66
C ASP A 63 -7.48 -14.96 -1.18
N ALA A 64 -8.14 -13.98 -0.56
CA ALA A 64 -8.73 -14.16 0.76
C ALA A 64 -10.12 -14.83 0.61
N PRO A 65 -10.39 -15.98 1.24
CA PRO A 65 -11.73 -16.55 1.29
C PRO A 65 -12.60 -15.55 2.05
N HIS A 66 -13.44 -14.82 1.31
CA HIS A 66 -14.38 -13.86 1.87
C HIS A 66 -15.44 -14.64 2.66
N ASN A 67 -15.21 -14.84 3.96
CA ASN A 67 -16.25 -15.23 4.90
C ASN A 67 -17.18 -14.02 5.07
N ARG A 68 -18.26 -13.97 4.28
CA ARG A 68 -19.11 -12.78 4.10
C ARG A 68 -20.06 -12.47 5.27
N ASP A 69 -20.07 -13.25 6.36
CA ASP A 69 -21.21 -13.20 7.29
C ASP A 69 -20.90 -12.87 8.76
N GLU A 70 -19.67 -12.48 9.15
CA GLU A 70 -19.38 -12.40 10.60
C GLU A 70 -18.55 -11.22 11.10
N VAL A 71 -18.70 -10.01 10.52
CA VAL A 71 -18.16 -8.79 11.18
C VAL A 71 -19.08 -7.58 11.04
N VAL A 72 -20.37 -7.75 11.38
CA VAL A 72 -21.21 -6.63 11.83
C VAL A 72 -22.03 -7.06 13.05
N LYS A 73 -21.35 -7.26 14.18
CA LYS A 73 -21.95 -7.12 15.51
C LYS A 73 -20.91 -6.55 16.47
N LYS A 74 -20.75 -5.23 16.44
CA LYS A 74 -20.84 -4.39 17.64
C LYS A 74 -21.11 -2.95 17.25
#